data_AF-A0A8S0ZIA9-F1
#
_entry.id   AF-A0A8S0ZIA9-F1
#
_cell.length_a   1.000
_cell.length_b   1.000
_cell.length_c   1.000
_cell.angle_alpha   90.00
_cell.angle_beta   90.00
_cell.angle_gamma   90.00
#
_symmetry.space_group_name_H-M   'P 1'
#
loop_
_entity.id
_entity.type
_entity.pdbx_description
1 polymer ?
#
loop_
_entity_poly.entity_id
_entity_poly.type
_entity_poly.pdbx_seq_one_letter_code
_entity_poly.pdbx_strand_id
1 'polypeptide(L)'
;MCDRIGLHNVKSKKVHQKHNMPHDLKELGGRKSIMPPLSPTPCAEISDDELVSISVRDLNRQLKMRGLTRDQIVRMKQRRRTLKNRGYAASCRIKRIEQKDELETEKSQEWHDMELMQDENNRLREEIDALRGKYDALKRFAIMKSIPLPHELEILP
;
A
#
# COMPACT_ATOMS: atom_id res chain seq x y z
N MET A 1 -1.20 1.05 -25.99
CA MET A 1 -1.78 2.03 -25.06
C MET A 1 -2.58 1.23 -24.06
N CYS A 2 -2.20 0.98 -22.81
CA CYS A 2 -1.21 1.48 -21.86
C CYS A 2 -1.08 0.36 -20.79
N ASP A 3 -0.10 0.25 -19.90
CA ASP A 3 1.32 0.56 -19.87
C ASP A 3 1.91 -0.44 -18.89
N ARG A 4 3.16 -0.85 -19.13
CA ARG A 4 3.95 -1.67 -18.21
C ARG A 4 4.39 -0.78 -17.04
N ILE A 5 4.04 -1.16 -15.81
CA ILE A 5 4.76 -0.76 -14.60
C ILE A 5 4.68 -2.00 -13.70
N GLY A 6 5.75 -2.76 -13.51
CA GLY A 6 6.95 -2.36 -12.78
C GLY A 6 6.91 -3.08 -11.43
N LEU A 7 7.12 -4.41 -11.44
CA LEU A 7 7.17 -5.23 -10.23
C LEU A 7 8.50 -4.97 -9.52
N HIS A 8 8.50 -4.15 -8.47
CA HIS A 8 9.64 -4.02 -7.57
C HIS A 8 9.35 -4.70 -6.24
N ASN A 9 10.15 -5.74 -6.02
CA ASN A 9 10.23 -6.57 -4.83
C ASN A 9 11.01 -5.80 -3.76
N VAL A 10 10.39 -5.44 -2.64
CA VAL A 10 11.12 -4.97 -1.46
C VAL A 10 10.52 -5.61 -0.22
N LYS A 11 11.32 -6.47 0.40
CA LYS A 11 11.10 -7.07 1.72
C LYS A 11 11.11 -5.95 2.76
N SER A 12 10.02 -5.78 3.51
CA SER A 12 10.03 -5.04 4.77
C SER A 12 9.32 -5.83 5.87
N LYS A 13 9.95 -5.79 7.04
CA LYS A 13 9.74 -6.65 8.21
C LYS A 13 8.36 -6.43 8.83
N LYS A 14 7.71 -7.55 9.16
CA LYS A 14 6.45 -7.64 9.93
C LYS A 14 6.54 -6.89 11.26
N VAL A 15 5.71 -5.86 11.44
CA VAL A 15 5.08 -5.60 12.73
C VAL A 15 3.78 -6.42 12.74
N HIS A 16 3.75 -7.42 13.61
CA HIS A 16 2.55 -8.22 13.86
C HIS A 16 1.50 -7.34 14.53
N GLN A 17 0.35 -7.16 13.88
CA GLN A 17 -0.88 -6.83 14.60
C GLN A 17 -1.93 -7.88 14.27
N LYS A 18 -2.00 -8.91 15.14
CA LYS A 18 -3.07 -9.89 15.14
C LYS A 18 -4.36 -9.17 15.53
N HIS A 19 -5.21 -8.84 14.57
CA HIS A 19 -6.57 -8.44 14.87
C HIS A 19 -7.42 -9.70 15.03
N ASN A 20 -7.71 -10.00 16.30
CA ASN A 20 -8.62 -11.03 16.76
C ASN A 20 -10.06 -10.58 16.43
N MET A 21 -10.81 -11.35 15.64
CA MET A 21 -12.24 -11.10 15.43
C MET A 21 -13.01 -11.79 16.58
N PRO A 22 -13.89 -11.09 17.31
CA PRO A 22 -14.60 -11.69 18.42
C PRO A 22 -15.66 -12.66 17.90
N HIS A 23 -15.66 -13.87 18.45
CA HIS A 23 -16.82 -14.75 18.48
C HIS A 23 -17.73 -14.28 19.64
N ASP A 24 -19.00 -13.97 19.39
CA ASP A 24 -20.11 -14.60 20.13
C ASP A 24 -21.53 -14.22 19.67
N LEU A 25 -22.32 -15.29 19.53
CA LEU A 25 -23.77 -15.53 19.63
C LEU A 25 -24.82 -14.52 19.12
N LYS A 26 -25.71 -15.02 18.24
CA LYS A 26 -27.13 -15.19 18.60
C LYS A 26 -27.87 -16.22 17.74
N GLU A 27 -28.39 -17.21 18.46
CA GLU A 27 -29.32 -18.25 18.05
C GLU A 27 -30.71 -17.65 17.77
N LEU A 28 -31.24 -17.85 16.56
CA LEU A 28 -32.67 -17.69 16.25
C LEU A 28 -33.06 -18.81 15.28
N GLY A 29 -34.02 -19.62 15.72
CA GLY A 29 -34.41 -20.86 15.08
C GLY A 29 -35.31 -20.73 13.84
N GLY A 30 -35.56 -21.90 13.25
CA GLY A 30 -36.78 -22.17 12.49
C GLY A 30 -36.66 -22.04 10.97
N ARG A 31 -36.16 -23.10 10.32
CA ARG A 31 -36.72 -23.67 9.07
C ARG A 31 -36.09 -25.03 8.81
N LYS A 32 -36.79 -26.10 9.22
CA LYS A 32 -36.53 -27.46 8.74
C LYS A 32 -36.94 -27.52 7.27
N SER A 33 -36.01 -27.29 6.35
CA SER A 33 -36.18 -27.69 4.96
C SER A 33 -35.95 -29.20 4.87
N ILE A 34 -37.05 -29.95 4.83
CA ILE A 34 -37.05 -31.36 4.43
C ILE A 34 -36.57 -31.38 2.97
N MET A 35 -35.31 -31.78 2.73
CA MET A 35 -34.90 -32.29 1.43
C MET A 35 -34.71 -33.80 1.55
N PRO A 36 -35.25 -34.59 0.61
CA PRO A 36 -35.06 -36.04 0.61
C PRO A 36 -33.59 -36.37 0.29
N PRO A 37 -33.03 -37.47 0.84
CA PRO A 37 -31.68 -37.90 0.49
C PRO A 37 -31.73 -38.50 -0.92
N LEU A 38 -31.42 -37.68 -1.92
CA LEU A 38 -31.13 -38.19 -3.25
C LEU A 38 -29.74 -38.81 -3.19
N SER A 39 -29.71 -40.14 -3.28
CA SER A 39 -28.69 -41.02 -3.89
C SER A 39 -27.30 -40.42 -4.13
N PRO A 40 -26.21 -41.11 -3.76
CA PRO A 40 -24.85 -40.59 -3.95
C PRO A 40 -24.59 -40.35 -5.45
N THR A 41 -24.59 -39.08 -5.85
CA THR A 41 -24.20 -38.68 -7.21
C THR A 41 -22.74 -39.09 -7.43
N PRO A 42 -22.42 -39.86 -8.48
CA PRO A 42 -21.05 -40.26 -8.75
C PRO A 42 -20.20 -39.03 -9.12
N CYS A 43 -19.22 -38.69 -8.27
CA CYS A 43 -18.01 -37.91 -8.57
C CYS A 43 -18.21 -36.42 -8.97
N ALA A 44 -18.57 -35.55 -8.02
CA ALA A 44 -18.60 -34.08 -8.23
C ALA A 44 -17.89 -33.25 -7.16
N GLU A 45 -16.91 -33.79 -6.45
CA GLU A 45 -16.18 -33.04 -5.43
C GLU A 45 -14.92 -32.40 -6.02
N ILE A 46 -15.07 -31.45 -6.95
CA ILE A 46 -14.00 -30.45 -7.14
C ILE A 46 -14.12 -29.48 -5.96
N SER A 47 -13.08 -29.42 -5.13
CA SER A 47 -13.01 -28.50 -3.98
C SER A 47 -13.08 -27.05 -4.46
N ASP A 48 -13.56 -26.14 -3.60
CA ASP A 48 -13.52 -24.70 -3.88
C ASP A 48 -12.10 -24.23 -4.21
N ASP A 49 -11.09 -24.73 -3.49
CA ASP A 49 -9.67 -24.38 -3.66
C ASP A 49 -9.12 -24.86 -5.01
N GLU A 50 -9.45 -26.11 -5.39
CA GLU A 50 -9.11 -26.65 -6.69
C GLU A 50 -9.81 -25.85 -7.81
N LEU A 51 -11.08 -25.49 -7.60
CA LEU A 51 -11.91 -24.81 -8.57
C LEU A 51 -11.41 -23.39 -8.89
N VAL A 52 -10.85 -22.67 -7.91
CA VAL A 52 -10.25 -21.34 -8.15
C VAL A 52 -8.83 -21.40 -8.70
N SER A 53 -8.06 -22.44 -8.35
CA SER A 53 -6.65 -22.58 -8.73
C SER A 53 -6.44 -23.17 -10.13
N ILE A 54 -7.27 -24.13 -10.55
CA ILE A 54 -7.15 -24.78 -11.87
C ILE A 54 -7.25 -23.76 -13.01
N SER A 55 -6.54 -23.96 -14.13
CA SER A 55 -6.68 -23.07 -15.29
C SER A 55 -8.08 -23.18 -15.91
N VAL A 56 -8.48 -22.19 -16.70
CA VAL A 56 -9.78 -22.26 -17.41
C VAL A 56 -9.77 -23.40 -18.44
N ARG A 57 -8.62 -23.67 -19.07
CA ARG A 57 -8.46 -24.75 -20.04
C ARG A 57 -8.65 -26.11 -19.36
N ASP A 58 -7.96 -26.33 -18.25
CA ASP A 58 -7.97 -27.61 -17.54
C ASP A 58 -9.31 -27.86 -16.84
N LEU A 59 -9.95 -26.80 -16.32
CA LEU A 59 -11.32 -26.90 -15.82
C LEU A 59 -12.26 -27.40 -16.92
N ASN A 60 -12.26 -26.77 -18.09
CA ASN A 60 -13.13 -27.18 -19.19
C ASN A 60 -12.84 -28.63 -19.64
N ARG A 61 -11.56 -29.05 -19.66
CA ARG A 61 -11.17 -30.42 -19.98
C ARG A 61 -11.69 -31.41 -18.93
N GLN A 62 -11.43 -31.16 -17.65
CA GLN A 62 -11.88 -32.05 -16.56
C GLN A 62 -13.40 -32.18 -16.54
N LEU A 63 -14.15 -31.07 -16.68
CA LEU A 63 -15.60 -31.11 -16.65
C LEU A 63 -16.19 -31.95 -17.81
N LYS A 64 -15.58 -31.88 -19.00
CA LYS A 64 -15.96 -32.72 -20.17
C LYS A 64 -15.58 -34.18 -19.97
N MET A 65 -14.37 -34.46 -19.48
CA MET A 65 -13.88 -35.83 -19.26
C MET A 65 -14.70 -36.56 -18.18
N ARG A 66 -15.27 -35.84 -17.23
CA ARG A 66 -16.19 -36.39 -16.22
C ARG A 66 -17.62 -36.61 -16.74
N GLY A 67 -17.91 -36.29 -18.00
CA GLY A 67 -19.23 -36.49 -18.60
C GLY A 67 -20.33 -35.60 -18.03
N LEU A 68 -19.98 -34.43 -17.46
CA LEU A 68 -20.97 -33.52 -16.89
C LEU A 68 -21.89 -32.95 -17.98
N THR A 69 -23.18 -32.84 -17.65
CA THR A 69 -24.18 -32.19 -18.51
C THR A 69 -23.89 -30.69 -18.66
N ARG A 70 -24.44 -30.08 -19.72
CA ARG A 70 -24.28 -28.65 -19.99
C ARG A 70 -24.66 -27.79 -18.77
N ASP A 71 -25.76 -28.11 -18.10
CA ASP A 71 -26.23 -27.34 -16.95
C ASP A 71 -25.34 -27.50 -15.71
N GLN A 72 -24.78 -28.69 -15.50
CA GLN A 72 -23.77 -28.91 -14.45
C GLN A 72 -22.49 -28.11 -14.74
N ILE A 73 -22.04 -28.07 -15.99
CA ILE A 73 -20.87 -27.27 -16.40
C ILE A 73 -21.11 -25.78 -16.15
N VAL A 74 -22.29 -25.26 -16.51
CA VAL A 74 -22.66 -23.86 -16.26
C VAL A 74 -22.66 -23.56 -14.75
N ARG A 75 -23.25 -24.42 -13.92
CA ARG A 75 -23.22 -24.27 -12.46
C ARG A 75 -21.80 -24.26 -11.89
N MET A 76 -20.91 -25.14 -12.37
CA MET A 76 -19.51 -25.17 -11.93
C MET A 76 -18.75 -23.89 -12.32
N LYS A 77 -18.98 -23.37 -13.54
CA LYS A 77 -18.40 -22.09 -13.97
C LYS A 77 -18.91 -20.92 -13.15
N GLN A 78 -20.21 -20.89 -12.84
CA GLN A 78 -20.78 -19.85 -12.00
C GLN A 78 -20.23 -19.91 -10.58
N ARG A 79 -20.14 -21.10 -9.97
CA ARG A 79 -19.51 -21.30 -8.65
C ARG A 79 -18.07 -20.77 -8.64
N ARG A 80 -17.25 -21.12 -9.64
CA ARG A 80 -15.89 -20.58 -9.80
C ARG A 80 -15.88 -19.05 -9.89
N ARG A 81 -16.77 -18.44 -10.67
CA ARG A 81 -16.86 -16.99 -10.81
C ARG A 81 -17.14 -16.32 -9.47
N THR A 82 -18.10 -16.85 -8.70
CA THR A 82 -18.43 -16.35 -7.36
C THR A 82 -17.24 -16.44 -6.42
N LEU A 83 -16.52 -17.57 -6.41
CA LEU A 83 -15.34 -17.76 -5.56
C LEU A 83 -14.19 -16.82 -5.95
N LYS A 84 -13.88 -16.68 -7.25
CA LYS A 84 -12.86 -15.74 -7.71
C LYS A 84 -13.22 -14.30 -7.37
N ASN A 85 -14.48 -13.90 -7.57
CA ASN A 85 -14.95 -12.57 -7.21
C ASN A 85 -14.82 -12.28 -5.71
N ARG A 86 -15.04 -13.29 -4.85
CA ARG A 86 -14.76 -13.17 -3.41
C ARG A 86 -13.29 -12.87 -3.15
N GLY A 87 -12.39 -13.60 -3.81
CA GLY A 87 -10.94 -13.34 -3.76
C GLY A 87 -10.57 -11.94 -4.25
N TYR A 88 -11.12 -11.51 -5.39
CA TYR A 88 -10.87 -10.18 -5.95
C TYR A 88 -11.36 -9.05 -5.05
N ALA A 89 -12.50 -9.22 -4.37
CA ALA A 89 -12.98 -8.24 -3.39
C ALA A 89 -12.03 -8.11 -2.19
N ALA A 90 -11.50 -9.23 -1.68
CA ALA A 90 -10.51 -9.22 -0.62
C ALA A 90 -9.20 -8.55 -1.08
N SER A 91 -8.66 -8.94 -2.24
CA SER A 91 -7.46 -8.32 -2.81
C SER A 91 -7.64 -6.83 -3.10
N CYS A 92 -8.83 -6.40 -3.52
CA CYS A 92 -9.14 -4.99 -3.74
C CYS A 92 -9.07 -4.18 -2.45
N ARG A 93 -9.60 -4.72 -1.34
CA ARG A 93 -9.52 -4.10 -0.02
C ARG A 93 -8.08 -3.99 0.45
N ILE A 94 -7.31 -5.09 0.33
CA ILE A 94 -5.89 -5.14 0.70
C ILE A 94 -5.11 -4.07 -0.06
N LYS A 95 -5.20 -4.05 -1.40
CA LYS A 95 -4.51 -3.05 -2.23
C LYS A 95 -4.85 -1.61 -1.86
N ARG A 96 -6.11 -1.34 -1.50
CA ARG A 96 -6.54 0.01 -1.10
C ARG A 96 -5.91 0.41 0.23
N ILE A 97 -5.83 -0.52 1.19
CA ILE A 97 -5.21 -0.27 2.49
C ILE A 97 -3.71 -0.06 2.29
N GLU A 98 -3.04 -0.96 1.56
CA GLU A 98 -1.62 -0.83 1.22
C GLU A 98 -1.32 0.53 0.57
N GLN A 99 -2.09 0.94 -0.44
CA GLN A 99 -1.91 2.23 -1.10
C GLN A 99 -2.12 3.41 -0.14
N LYS A 100 -3.08 3.32 0.78
CA LYS A 100 -3.29 4.36 1.79
C LYS A 100 -2.09 4.46 2.73
N ASP A 101 -1.60 3.32 3.21
CA ASP A 101 -0.49 3.24 4.15
C ASP A 101 0.83 3.74 3.50
N GLU A 102 1.03 3.45 2.21
CA GLU A 102 2.14 3.99 1.40
C GLU A 102 2.10 5.52 1.36
N LEU A 103 0.96 6.10 1.01
CA LEU A 103 0.78 7.56 0.97
C LEU A 103 0.94 8.22 2.34
N GLU A 104 0.50 7.56 3.41
CA GLU A 104 0.67 8.05 4.79
C GLU A 104 2.15 8.03 5.21
N THR A 105 2.91 7.04 4.76
CA THR A 105 4.36 6.95 4.99
C THR A 105 5.10 8.03 4.20
N GLU A 106 4.79 8.20 2.92
CA GLU A 106 5.40 9.22 2.05
C GLU A 106 5.15 10.63 2.61
N LYS A 107 3.90 10.93 2.96
CA LYS A 107 3.55 12.19 3.61
C LYS A 107 4.36 12.41 4.89
N SER A 108 4.50 11.39 5.74
CA SER A 108 5.23 11.53 7.00
C SER A 108 6.73 11.79 6.75
N GLN A 109 7.30 11.16 5.73
CA GLN A 109 8.69 11.39 5.34
C GLN A 109 8.90 12.80 4.80
N GLU A 110 8.05 13.26 3.88
CA GLU A 110 8.13 14.62 3.34
C GLU A 110 8.03 15.69 4.43
N TRP A 111 7.14 15.48 5.42
CA TRP A 111 7.03 16.37 6.58
C TRP A 111 8.32 16.42 7.39
N HIS A 112 8.94 15.27 7.63
CA HIS A 112 10.21 15.20 8.36
C HIS A 112 11.35 15.88 7.59
N ASP A 113 11.44 15.65 6.28
CA ASP A 113 12.47 16.28 5.45
C ASP A 113 12.30 17.81 5.41
N MET A 114 11.06 18.30 5.38
CA MET A 114 10.75 19.73 5.47
C MET A 114 11.21 20.33 6.80
N GLU A 115 10.99 19.64 7.91
CA GLU A 115 11.43 20.07 9.24
C GLU A 115 12.96 20.16 9.31
N LEU A 116 13.67 19.12 8.85
CA LEU A 116 15.14 19.11 8.79
C LEU A 116 15.70 20.26 7.92
N MET A 117 15.09 20.49 6.76
CA MET A 117 15.48 21.59 5.87
C MET A 117 15.23 22.96 6.51
N GLN A 118 14.14 23.11 7.24
CA GLN A 118 13.81 24.36 7.93
C GLN A 118 14.80 24.64 9.07
N ASP A 119 15.16 23.61 9.84
CA ASP A 119 16.15 23.71 10.91
C ASP A 119 17.53 24.08 10.36
N GLU A 120 17.97 23.44 9.27
CA GLU A 120 19.23 23.77 8.62
C GLU A 120 19.21 25.19 8.03
N ASN A 121 18.08 25.63 7.46
CA ASN A 121 17.95 27.00 6.97
C ASN A 121 18.09 28.03 8.11
N ASN A 122 17.48 27.75 9.25
CA ASN A 122 17.58 28.60 10.43
C ASN A 122 19.03 28.66 10.94
N ARG A 123 19.71 27.50 11.03
CA ARG A 123 21.12 27.42 11.42
C ARG A 123 22.01 28.24 10.50
N LEU A 124 21.82 28.15 9.19
CA LEU A 124 22.60 28.91 8.21
C LEU A 124 22.33 30.42 8.29
N ARG A 125 21.09 30.84 8.58
CA ARG A 125 20.76 32.25 8.81
C ARG A 125 21.47 32.80 10.04
N GLU A 126 21.46 32.06 11.14
CA GLU A 126 22.19 32.44 12.36
C GLU A 126 23.71 32.54 12.10
N GLU A 127 24.27 31.62 11.32
CA GLU A 127 25.68 31.63 10.94
C GLU A 127 26.03 32.86 10.08
N ILE A 128 25.17 33.20 9.11
CA ILE A 128 25.31 34.40 8.28
C ILE A 128 25.26 35.66 9.14
N ASP A 129 24.29 35.77 10.05
CA ASP A 129 24.12 36.95 10.91
C ASP A 129 25.30 37.10 11.87
N ALA A 130 25.83 36.00 12.42
CA ALA A 130 27.02 36.02 13.25
C ALA A 130 28.27 36.47 12.46
N LEU A 131 28.43 36.01 11.22
CA LEU A 131 29.54 36.42 10.35
C LEU A 131 29.42 37.89 9.95
N ARG A 132 28.23 38.36 9.60
CA ARG A 132 27.94 39.78 9.33
C ARG A 132 28.26 40.66 10.53
N GLY A 133 27.85 40.26 11.74
CA GLY A 133 28.18 40.99 12.96
C GLY A 133 29.69 41.12 13.21
N LYS A 134 30.45 40.04 12.99
CA LYS A 134 31.93 40.07 13.07
C LYS A 134 32.54 41.00 12.03
N TYR A 135 32.04 40.91 10.79
CA TYR A 135 32.49 41.76 9.70
C TYR A 135 32.24 43.24 9.98
N ASP A 136 31.04 43.61 10.43
CA ASP A 136 30.70 44.99 10.77
C ASP A 136 31.54 45.54 11.91
N ALA A 137 31.83 44.73 12.92
CA ALA A 137 32.72 45.12 14.02
C ALA A 137 34.13 45.44 13.51
N LEU A 138 34.69 44.60 12.63
CA LEU A 138 36.00 44.82 12.01
C LEU A 138 36.00 46.04 11.09
N LYS A 139 34.96 46.22 10.28
CA LYS A 139 34.78 47.39 9.40
C LYS A 139 34.75 48.68 10.22
N ARG A 140 33.96 48.72 11.30
CA ARG A 140 33.91 49.87 12.23
C ARG A 140 35.26 50.16 12.87
N PHE A 141 36.00 49.12 13.29
CA PHE A 141 37.33 49.27 13.86
C PHE A 141 38.32 49.88 12.85
N ALA A 142 38.34 49.38 11.61
CA ALA A 142 39.19 49.90 10.55
C ALA A 142 38.92 51.39 10.27
N ILE A 143 37.64 51.76 10.14
CA ILE A 143 37.23 53.16 9.95
C ILE A 143 37.69 54.03 11.13
N MET A 144 37.48 53.58 12.38
CA MET A 144 37.89 54.32 13.57
C MET A 144 39.41 54.53 13.64
N LYS A 145 40.19 53.56 13.16
CA LYS A 145 41.65 53.64 13.11
C LYS A 145 42.18 54.29 11.83
N SER A 146 41.30 54.82 10.97
CA SER A 146 41.65 55.38 9.65
C SER A 146 42.47 54.41 8.79
N ILE A 147 42.20 53.12 8.93
CA ILE A 147 42.77 52.07 8.07
C ILE A 147 41.98 52.08 6.77
N PRO A 148 42.61 52.33 5.60
CA PRO A 148 41.91 52.35 4.32
C PRO A 148 41.34 50.97 3.99
N LEU A 149 40.05 50.93 3.67
CA LEU A 149 39.36 49.71 3.24
C LEU A 149 39.26 49.68 1.71
N PRO A 150 39.50 48.52 1.06
CA PRO A 150 39.19 48.34 -0.35
C PRO A 150 37.72 48.65 -0.66
N HIS A 151 37.47 49.26 -1.82
CA HIS A 151 36.13 49.72 -2.22
C HIS A 151 35.12 48.57 -2.30
N GLU A 152 35.55 47.35 -2.63
CA GLU A 152 34.71 46.15 -2.66
C GLU A 152 34.12 45.79 -1.29
N LEU A 153 34.77 46.20 -0.20
CA LEU A 153 34.29 46.01 1.18
C LEU A 153 33.44 47.19 1.68
N GLU A 154 33.33 48.27 0.90
CA GLU A 154 32.45 49.38 1.26
C GLU A 154 31.00 49.11 0.87
N ILE A 155 30.76 48.36 -0.22
CA ILE A 155 29.49 48.30 -0.96
C ILE A 155 28.67 47.02 -0.66
N LEU A 156 29.18 46.07 0.11
CA LEU A 156 28.41 44.87 0.48
C LEU A 156 27.23 45.25 1.39
N PRO A 157 25.97 44.92 1.00
CA PRO A 157 24.78 45.20 1.79
C PRO A 157 24.64 44.31 3.03
#